data_AF-A0A956TMR4-F1
#
_entry.id   AF-A0A956TMR4-F1
#
_cell.length_a   1.000
_cell.length_b   1.000
_cell.length_c   1.000
_cell.angle_alpha   90.00
_cell.angle_beta   90.00
_cell.angle_gamma   90.00
#
_symmetry.space_group_name_H-M   'P 1'
#
loop_
_entity.id
_entity.type
_entity.pdbx_description
1 polymer ?
#
loop_
_entity_poly.entity_id
_entity_poly.type
_entity_poly.pdbx_seq_one_letter_code
_entity_poly.pdbx_strand_id
1 'polypeptide(L)'
;MSTKDIFQEYSIPELLGLTPVSQVSDRDIFEHLISPQVKALLGEVQGREVSVREQTEGDFFGDEVSNLNDHRLFGGRKGFIRFPYINAVYKTQYGALIIKRDGLKFKVFAWTGRMHAGMSELIYKAALRDRRYDGTARANDTSLLDFPYDDPINKPAIAGAPDGASSVELSVYGFIPGSRIIDATGDQQFHDFVESPFRFVDRPKLFLKLFKRAWKSKRSPGQVGSAVPDVTRYTPGAMERFAIAQGYDYIENASSHYHVAKWAESIGYRYTNPEQEAAIACLTAGIKRVKEAGLVLTRPQESWLCVMQSLPREFIPDQYFMGGCKWPQDNIGQENLWMYKPLSERAKAAHAK
;
A
#
# COMPACT_ATOMS: atom_id res chain seq x y z
N MET A 1 -7.69 48.83 -12.73
CA MET A 1 -7.92 47.55 -12.02
C MET A 1 -9.36 47.17 -12.25
N SER A 2 -9.59 46.07 -12.94
CA SER A 2 -10.93 45.52 -13.09
C SER A 2 -11.38 44.90 -11.77
N THR A 3 -12.69 44.75 -11.55
CA THR A 3 -13.24 44.05 -10.38
C THR A 3 -12.74 42.60 -10.25
N LYS A 4 -12.37 41.97 -11.37
CA LYS A 4 -11.69 40.66 -11.42
C LYS A 4 -10.26 40.69 -10.88
N ASP A 5 -9.58 41.83 -10.91
CA ASP A 5 -8.22 41.99 -10.36
C ASP A 5 -8.24 42.28 -8.85
N ILE A 6 -9.42 42.64 -8.29
CA ILE A 6 -9.60 42.94 -6.87
C ILE A 6 -10.13 41.72 -6.10
N PHE A 7 -11.02 40.94 -6.73
CA PHE A 7 -11.61 39.75 -6.12
C PHE A 7 -11.17 38.50 -6.88
N GLN A 8 -10.20 37.79 -6.32
CA GLN A 8 -9.78 36.48 -6.83
C GLN A 8 -10.83 35.44 -6.45
N GLU A 9 -11.30 34.67 -7.43
CA GLU A 9 -12.12 33.49 -7.14
C GLU A 9 -11.25 32.42 -6.49
N TYR A 10 -11.61 32.04 -5.26
CA TYR A 10 -10.92 31.01 -4.52
C TYR A 10 -11.67 29.69 -4.62
N SER A 11 -10.96 28.61 -4.97
CA SER A 11 -11.44 27.25 -4.74
C SER A 11 -11.30 26.93 -3.26
N ILE A 12 -12.36 27.19 -2.48
CA ILE A 12 -12.38 26.90 -1.04
C ILE A 12 -12.03 25.42 -0.74
N PRO A 13 -12.54 24.42 -1.49
CA PRO A 13 -12.12 23.03 -1.29
C PRO A 13 -10.61 22.83 -1.42
N GLU A 14 -10.00 23.45 -2.44
CA GLU A 14 -8.56 23.35 -2.67
C GLU A 14 -7.74 24.07 -1.58
N LEU A 15 -8.21 25.23 -1.10
CA LEU A 15 -7.61 25.94 0.04
C LEU A 15 -7.70 25.14 1.34
N LEU A 16 -8.77 24.37 1.52
CA LEU A 16 -8.92 23.43 2.64
C LEU A 16 -8.16 22.12 2.41
N GLY A 17 -7.52 21.95 1.26
CA GLY A 17 -6.77 20.75 0.89
C GLY A 17 -7.66 19.53 0.61
N LEU A 18 -8.92 19.74 0.24
CA LEU A 18 -9.82 18.69 -0.25
C LEU A 18 -9.50 18.40 -1.71
N THR A 19 -9.31 17.12 -2.02
CA THR A 19 -8.89 16.64 -3.33
C THR A 19 -10.02 15.90 -4.04
N PRO A 20 -10.01 15.85 -5.38
CA PRO A 20 -11.00 15.08 -6.12
C PRO A 20 -11.07 13.60 -5.67
N VAL A 21 -9.93 12.98 -5.35
CA VAL A 21 -9.92 11.57 -4.91
C VAL A 21 -10.67 11.35 -3.59
N SER A 22 -10.63 12.30 -2.64
CA SER A 22 -11.36 12.14 -1.38
C SER A 22 -12.88 12.23 -1.55
N GLN A 23 -13.36 12.67 -2.71
CA GLN A 23 -14.78 12.83 -3.03
C GLN A 23 -15.41 11.60 -3.69
N VAL A 24 -14.65 10.52 -3.93
CA VAL A 24 -15.19 9.25 -4.43
C VAL A 24 -16.25 8.72 -3.46
N SER A 25 -17.45 8.43 -3.99
CA SER A 25 -18.62 8.10 -3.17
C SER A 25 -18.51 6.72 -2.51
N ASP A 26 -19.13 6.54 -1.35
CA ASP A 26 -19.21 5.22 -0.69
C ASP A 26 -19.91 4.17 -1.56
N ARG A 27 -20.89 4.62 -2.36
CA ARG A 27 -21.58 3.76 -3.33
C ARG A 27 -20.61 3.24 -4.38
N ASP A 28 -19.81 4.11 -4.99
CA ASP A 28 -18.83 3.70 -6.01
C ASP A 28 -17.77 2.76 -5.42
N ILE A 29 -17.29 3.07 -4.20
CA ILE A 29 -16.38 2.20 -3.46
C ILE A 29 -17.00 0.83 -3.26
N PHE A 30 -18.22 0.76 -2.72
CA PHE A 30 -18.88 -0.52 -2.50
C PHE A 30 -19.12 -1.26 -3.81
N GLU A 31 -19.65 -0.61 -4.84
CA GLU A 31 -20.03 -1.24 -6.10
C GLU A 31 -18.82 -1.72 -6.91
N HIS A 32 -17.74 -0.94 -6.95
CA HIS A 32 -16.63 -1.15 -7.89
C HIS A 32 -15.32 -1.58 -7.24
N LEU A 33 -15.00 -1.09 -6.04
CA LEU A 33 -13.71 -1.38 -5.39
C LEU A 33 -13.74 -2.68 -4.59
N ILE A 34 -14.81 -2.92 -3.84
CA ILE A 34 -14.95 -4.13 -3.02
C ILE A 34 -15.23 -5.33 -3.92
N SER A 35 -14.34 -6.33 -3.87
CA SER A 35 -14.46 -7.51 -4.71
C SER A 35 -15.67 -8.37 -4.33
N PRO A 36 -16.22 -9.17 -5.26
CA PRO A 36 -17.32 -10.08 -4.97
C PRO A 36 -17.06 -11.01 -3.77
N GLN A 37 -15.86 -11.58 -3.63
CA GLN A 37 -15.56 -12.45 -2.49
C GLN A 37 -15.46 -11.69 -1.18
N VAL A 38 -14.91 -10.46 -1.16
CA VAL A 38 -14.92 -9.63 0.07
C VAL A 38 -16.36 -9.31 0.47
N LYS A 39 -17.24 -8.96 -0.48
CA LYS A 39 -18.68 -8.77 -0.19
C LYS A 39 -19.32 -10.04 0.37
N ALA A 40 -19.01 -11.20 -0.20
CA ALA A 40 -19.53 -12.49 0.28
C ALA A 40 -19.07 -12.81 1.72
N LEU A 41 -17.82 -12.50 2.06
CA LEU A 41 -17.28 -12.66 3.41
C LEU A 41 -17.93 -11.71 4.42
N LEU A 42 -18.31 -10.51 4.00
CA LEU A 42 -18.98 -9.52 4.86
C LEU A 42 -20.49 -9.78 5.03
N GLY A 43 -21.13 -10.34 4.00
CA GLY A 43 -22.58 -10.46 3.90
C GLY A 43 -23.28 -9.12 3.63
N GLU A 44 -24.61 -9.10 3.75
CA GLU A 44 -25.41 -7.92 3.45
C GLU A 44 -25.14 -6.75 4.41
N VAL A 45 -25.25 -5.53 3.91
CA VAL A 45 -25.19 -4.31 4.72
C VAL A 45 -26.50 -4.15 5.50
N GLN A 46 -26.40 -4.05 6.82
CA GLN A 46 -27.53 -3.99 7.74
C GLN A 46 -27.79 -2.58 8.30
N GLY A 47 -26.79 -1.69 8.23
CA GLY A 47 -26.90 -0.35 8.75
C GLY A 47 -25.68 0.50 8.44
N ARG A 48 -25.80 1.80 8.68
CA ARG A 48 -24.71 2.76 8.51
C ARG A 48 -24.66 3.77 9.64
N GLU A 49 -23.46 4.17 10.00
CA GLU A 49 -23.16 5.30 10.88
C GLU A 49 -22.09 6.15 10.22
N VAL A 50 -22.23 7.47 10.27
CA VAL A 50 -21.25 8.40 9.72
C VAL A 50 -20.94 9.46 10.77
N SER A 51 -19.67 9.66 11.07
CA SER A 51 -19.21 10.61 12.06
C SER A 51 -17.94 11.33 11.60
N VAL A 52 -17.70 12.51 12.17
CA VAL A 52 -16.41 13.20 12.07
C VAL A 52 -15.57 12.77 13.27
N ARG A 53 -14.32 12.40 13.04
CA ARG A 53 -13.37 11.97 14.06
C ARG A 53 -12.30 13.02 14.25
N GLU A 54 -11.98 13.29 15.51
CA GLU A 54 -10.96 14.26 15.95
C GLU A 54 -9.92 13.65 16.90
N GLN A 55 -10.05 12.35 17.17
CA GLN A 55 -9.26 11.62 18.16
C GLN A 55 -8.49 10.47 17.51
N THR A 56 -7.47 10.00 18.22
CA THR A 56 -6.60 8.91 17.75
C THR A 56 -7.16 7.51 18.05
N GLU A 57 -8.22 7.43 18.86
CA GLU A 57 -8.87 6.17 19.21
C GLU A 57 -9.83 5.73 18.09
N GLY A 58 -9.72 4.46 17.69
CA GLY A 58 -10.66 3.82 16.79
C GLY A 58 -11.93 3.34 17.51
N ASP A 59 -12.93 2.91 16.73
CA ASP A 59 -14.23 2.50 17.29
C ASP A 59 -14.20 1.14 17.99
N PHE A 60 -13.15 0.35 17.76
CA PHE A 60 -12.91 -0.95 18.36
C PHE A 60 -11.43 -1.32 18.25
N PHE A 61 -11.04 -2.42 18.90
CA PHE A 61 -9.67 -2.91 18.87
C PHE A 61 -9.22 -3.26 17.45
N GLY A 62 -8.13 -2.65 16.99
CA GLY A 62 -7.57 -2.84 15.65
C GLY A 62 -8.10 -1.87 14.60
N ASP A 63 -9.11 -1.05 14.91
CA ASP A 63 -9.57 0.00 14.00
C ASP A 63 -8.51 1.10 13.84
N GLU A 64 -7.77 1.05 12.74
CA GLU A 64 -6.72 2.02 12.42
C GLU A 64 -7.30 3.40 12.08
N VAL A 65 -6.73 4.47 12.63
CA VAL A 65 -7.03 5.84 12.17
C VAL A 65 -6.69 6.04 10.69
N SER A 66 -7.28 7.06 10.06
CA SER A 66 -6.96 7.39 8.66
C SER A 66 -5.46 7.70 8.47
N ASN A 67 -4.80 8.28 9.48
CA ASN A 67 -3.47 8.89 9.37
C ASN A 67 -2.46 8.18 10.28
N LEU A 68 -1.54 7.42 9.68
CA LEU A 68 -0.66 6.49 10.37
C LEU A 68 0.63 7.14 10.90
N ASN A 69 1.12 8.22 10.26
CA ASN A 69 2.35 8.90 10.69
C ASN A 69 2.07 10.21 11.44
N ASP A 70 2.50 10.23 12.71
CA ASP A 70 2.52 11.40 13.63
C ASP A 70 1.27 12.30 13.59
N HIS A 71 0.12 11.69 13.85
CA HIS A 71 -1.21 12.27 14.00
C HIS A 71 -1.33 13.51 14.92
N ARG A 72 -0.28 13.94 15.61
CA ARG A 72 -0.37 14.87 16.74
C ARG A 72 -0.65 16.30 16.25
N LEU A 73 -1.54 17.00 16.96
CA LEU A 73 -1.73 18.44 16.78
C LEU A 73 -0.39 19.16 16.91
N PHE A 74 -0.19 20.22 16.11
CA PHE A 74 0.92 21.16 16.26
C PHE A 74 0.99 21.61 17.73
N GLY A 75 2.09 21.30 18.42
CA GLY A 75 2.23 21.50 19.87
C GLY A 75 2.15 20.24 20.74
N GLY A 76 2.12 19.04 20.15
CA GLY A 76 2.42 17.77 20.86
C GLY A 76 1.32 17.26 21.79
N ARG A 77 0.08 17.77 21.69
CA ARG A 77 -1.07 17.25 22.43
C ARG A 77 -1.38 15.81 21.98
N LYS A 78 -1.36 14.87 22.92
CA LYS A 78 -1.68 13.46 22.68
C LYS A 78 -3.20 13.25 22.63
N GLY A 79 -3.65 12.20 21.93
CA GLY A 79 -5.06 11.79 21.88
C GLY A 79 -5.90 12.46 20.80
N PHE A 80 -5.36 13.48 20.11
CA PHE A 80 -6.06 14.23 19.07
C PHE A 80 -5.34 14.14 17.74
N ILE A 81 -6.12 14.21 16.66
CA ILE A 81 -5.58 14.28 15.31
C ILE A 81 -5.48 15.71 14.80
N ARG A 82 -4.44 16.00 14.01
CA ARG A 82 -4.25 17.31 13.40
C ARG A 82 -5.34 17.71 12.41
N PHE A 83 -5.81 16.75 11.62
CA PHE A 83 -6.85 16.94 10.62
C PHE A 83 -8.01 15.98 10.89
N PRO A 84 -9.20 16.50 11.23
CA PRO A 84 -10.41 15.70 11.34
C PRO A 84 -10.66 14.88 10.07
N TYR A 85 -11.20 13.67 10.21
CA TYR A 85 -11.56 12.83 9.08
C TYR A 85 -12.99 12.32 9.22
N ILE A 86 -13.62 12.00 8.09
CA ILE A 86 -14.94 11.36 8.04
C ILE A 86 -14.74 9.86 8.21
N ASN A 87 -15.55 9.26 9.07
CA ASN A 87 -15.60 7.82 9.32
C ASN A 87 -17.01 7.31 9.01
N ALA A 88 -17.15 6.51 7.96
CA ALA A 88 -18.40 5.85 7.60
C ALA A 88 -18.29 4.35 7.94
N VAL A 89 -19.08 3.89 8.90
CA VAL A 89 -19.15 2.49 9.33
C VAL A 89 -20.42 1.86 8.78
N TYR A 90 -20.26 0.88 7.91
CA TYR A 90 -21.34 0.05 7.38
C TYR A 90 -21.32 -1.28 8.09
N LYS A 91 -22.26 -1.49 9.01
CA LYS A 91 -22.44 -2.78 9.67
C LYS A 91 -22.93 -3.80 8.65
N THR A 92 -22.28 -4.95 8.58
CA THR A 92 -22.68 -6.05 7.71
C THR A 92 -23.07 -7.28 8.52
N GLN A 93 -23.66 -8.28 7.87
CA GLN A 93 -24.11 -9.52 8.52
C GLN A 93 -23.00 -10.21 9.33
N TYR A 94 -21.76 -10.23 8.81
CA TYR A 94 -20.63 -10.95 9.39
C TYR A 94 -19.50 -10.03 9.88
N GLY A 95 -19.71 -8.71 9.92
CA GLY A 95 -18.69 -7.76 10.37
C GLY A 95 -19.01 -6.31 10.01
N ALA A 96 -18.05 -5.60 9.41
CA ALA A 96 -18.27 -4.25 8.90
C ALA A 96 -17.34 -3.86 7.76
N LEU A 97 -17.83 -2.94 6.94
CA LEU A 97 -17.04 -2.15 6.01
C LEU A 97 -16.90 -0.73 6.57
N ILE A 98 -15.68 -0.24 6.66
CA ILE A 98 -15.35 1.09 7.20
C ILE A 98 -14.66 1.88 6.11
N ILE A 99 -15.17 3.07 5.82
CA ILE A 99 -14.59 3.98 4.84
C ILE A 99 -14.22 5.27 5.55
N LYS A 100 -12.91 5.55 5.60
CA LYS A 100 -12.34 6.74 6.22
C LYS A 100 -11.87 7.70 5.14
N ARG A 101 -12.10 9.01 5.32
CA ARG A 101 -11.69 10.05 4.37
C ARG A 101 -11.11 11.26 5.09
N ASP A 102 -9.92 11.67 4.66
CA ASP A 102 -9.41 13.01 4.95
C ASP A 102 -9.50 13.87 3.67
N GLY A 103 -8.81 15.02 3.64
CA GLY A 103 -8.80 15.87 2.45
C GLY A 103 -8.05 15.29 1.24
N LEU A 104 -7.17 14.32 1.42
CA LEU A 104 -6.26 13.81 0.39
C LEU A 104 -6.50 12.36 -0.01
N LYS A 105 -7.23 11.57 0.77
CA LYS A 105 -7.46 10.15 0.50
C LYS A 105 -8.81 9.64 0.97
N PHE A 106 -9.17 8.49 0.42
CA PHE A 106 -10.05 7.56 1.11
C PHE A 106 -9.29 6.28 1.45
N LYS A 107 -9.67 5.65 2.55
CA LYS A 107 -9.13 4.38 3.04
C LYS A 107 -10.28 3.48 3.47
N VAL A 108 -10.28 2.27 2.94
CA VAL A 108 -11.34 1.28 3.11
C VAL A 108 -10.79 0.12 3.91
N PHE A 109 -11.54 -0.31 4.91
CA PHE A 109 -11.25 -1.48 5.71
C PHE A 109 -12.47 -2.37 5.75
N ALA A 110 -12.28 -3.66 5.58
CA ALA A 110 -13.34 -4.63 5.77
C ALA A 110 -12.90 -5.65 6.82
N TRP A 111 -13.74 -5.76 7.84
CA TRP A 111 -13.52 -6.57 9.02
C TRP A 111 -14.59 -7.64 9.11
N THR A 112 -14.21 -8.86 9.44
CA THR A 112 -15.15 -9.95 9.78
C THR A 112 -15.08 -10.25 11.27
N GLY A 113 -16.16 -10.76 11.85
CA GLY A 113 -16.24 -11.13 13.26
C GLY A 113 -16.88 -10.07 14.15
N ARG A 114 -16.69 -10.19 15.46
CA ARG A 114 -17.35 -9.32 16.46
C ARG A 114 -16.42 -8.18 16.86
N MET A 115 -16.54 -7.05 16.18
CA MET A 115 -15.69 -5.84 16.36
C MET A 115 -15.54 -5.41 17.83
N HIS A 116 -16.64 -5.09 18.51
CA HIS A 116 -16.60 -4.59 19.90
C HIS A 116 -16.23 -5.66 20.94
N ALA A 117 -16.15 -6.94 20.55
CA ALA A 117 -15.70 -8.01 21.43
C ALA A 117 -14.22 -8.36 21.24
N GLY A 118 -13.48 -7.60 20.41
CA GLY A 118 -12.07 -7.86 20.11
C GLY A 118 -11.83 -9.14 19.30
N MET A 119 -12.87 -9.70 18.70
CA MET A 119 -12.82 -10.93 17.89
C MET A 119 -13.04 -10.61 16.40
N SER A 120 -12.47 -9.49 15.93
CA SER A 120 -12.54 -9.08 14.54
C SER A 120 -11.21 -9.26 13.82
N GLU A 121 -11.30 -9.61 12.55
CA GLU A 121 -10.15 -9.81 11.67
C GLU A 121 -10.27 -8.91 10.44
N LEU A 122 -9.20 -8.20 10.11
CA LEU A 122 -9.11 -7.40 8.90
C LEU A 122 -8.91 -8.33 7.71
N ILE A 123 -9.89 -8.36 6.80
CA ILE A 123 -9.87 -9.21 5.60
C ILE A 123 -9.57 -8.43 4.33
N TYR A 124 -9.68 -7.11 4.35
CA TYR A 124 -9.42 -6.27 3.19
C TYR A 124 -9.09 -4.84 3.61
N LYS A 125 -8.07 -4.26 2.98
CA LYS A 125 -7.63 -2.88 3.17
C LYS A 125 -7.29 -2.30 1.81
N ALA A 126 -7.87 -1.17 1.43
CA ALA A 126 -7.56 -0.51 0.18
C ALA A 126 -7.62 1.00 0.32
N ALA A 127 -6.74 1.73 -0.36
CA ALA A 127 -6.69 3.17 -0.26
C ALA A 127 -6.21 3.81 -1.56
N LEU A 128 -6.67 5.04 -1.81
CA LEU A 128 -6.21 5.88 -2.91
C LEU A 128 -5.95 7.29 -2.34
N ARG A 129 -4.75 7.81 -2.56
CA ARG A 129 -4.25 9.06 -1.94
C ARG A 129 -3.64 9.99 -2.98
N ASP A 130 -4.00 11.27 -2.95
CA ASP A 130 -3.32 12.31 -3.72
C ASP A 130 -1.91 12.57 -3.17
N ARG A 131 -0.90 12.55 -4.06
CA ARG A 131 0.52 12.62 -3.69
C ARG A 131 1.10 14.04 -3.66
N ARG A 132 0.28 15.09 -3.77
CA ARG A 132 0.76 16.48 -3.94
C ARG A 132 1.76 16.94 -2.87
N TYR A 133 1.66 16.42 -1.64
CA TYR A 133 2.51 16.81 -0.52
C TYR A 133 3.65 15.84 -0.21
N ASP A 134 3.84 14.77 -0.99
CA ASP A 134 4.99 13.88 -0.81
C ASP A 134 6.31 14.66 -0.83
N GLY A 135 7.28 14.26 -0.01
CA GLY A 135 8.51 15.01 0.20
C GLY A 135 8.37 16.26 1.05
N THR A 136 7.28 16.37 1.82
CA THR A 136 7.07 17.44 2.80
C THR A 136 6.53 16.84 4.10
N ALA A 137 6.68 17.56 5.22
CA ALA A 137 6.15 17.12 6.52
C ALA A 137 4.64 16.79 6.49
N ARG A 138 3.86 17.41 5.59
CA ARG A 138 2.42 17.16 5.44
C ARG A 138 2.11 15.79 4.82
N ALA A 139 3.07 15.14 4.17
CA ALA A 139 2.89 13.78 3.65
C ALA A 139 2.66 12.76 4.76
N ASN A 140 3.31 12.94 5.93
CA ASN A 140 3.14 12.06 7.07
C ASN A 140 1.70 12.11 7.59
N ASP A 141 1.09 13.30 7.62
CA ASP A 141 -0.29 13.50 8.03
C ASP A 141 -1.29 12.70 7.17
N THR A 142 -0.94 12.27 5.95
CA THR A 142 -1.87 11.55 5.06
C THR A 142 -1.30 10.28 4.44
N SER A 143 -0.19 9.77 4.94
CA SER A 143 0.43 8.49 4.56
C SER A 143 -0.54 7.31 4.45
N LEU A 144 -0.28 6.41 3.48
CA LEU A 144 -0.99 5.13 3.35
C LEU A 144 -0.35 4.01 4.17
N LEU A 145 0.95 4.11 4.43
CA LEU A 145 1.80 3.12 5.07
C LEU A 145 2.46 3.69 6.33
N ASP A 146 2.92 2.80 7.21
CA ASP A 146 3.47 3.11 8.54
C ASP A 146 4.94 3.59 8.52
N PHE A 147 5.41 4.13 7.40
CA PHE A 147 6.76 4.69 7.26
C PHE A 147 6.68 6.12 6.70
N PRO A 148 7.65 6.99 7.02
CA PRO A 148 7.59 8.40 6.68
C PRO A 148 7.66 8.66 5.17
N TYR A 149 7.03 9.76 4.73
CA TYR A 149 6.96 10.23 3.34
C TYR A 149 7.43 11.68 3.18
N ASP A 150 8.03 12.24 4.23
CA ASP A 150 8.43 13.64 4.31
C ASP A 150 9.78 13.95 3.66
N ASP A 151 10.55 12.93 3.28
CA ASP A 151 11.79 13.09 2.53
C ASP A 151 11.52 13.31 1.03
N PRO A 152 12.17 14.30 0.37
CA PRO A 152 12.03 14.56 -1.07
C PRO A 152 12.19 13.35 -1.98
N ILE A 153 12.92 12.31 -1.56
CA ILE A 153 13.03 11.04 -2.31
C ILE A 153 11.67 10.38 -2.58
N ASN A 154 10.66 10.69 -1.75
CA ASN A 154 9.30 10.16 -1.87
C ASN A 154 8.44 10.89 -2.88
N LYS A 155 8.93 11.93 -3.55
CA LYS A 155 8.26 12.56 -4.69
C LYS A 155 9.15 12.49 -5.94
N PRO A 156 9.48 11.26 -6.42
CA PRO A 156 10.34 11.12 -7.57
C PRO A 156 9.67 11.72 -8.81
N ALA A 157 10.46 12.42 -9.63
CA ALA A 157 9.97 12.92 -10.90
C ALA A 157 9.71 11.74 -11.85
N ILE A 158 8.52 11.70 -12.46
CA ILE A 158 8.23 10.75 -13.54
C ILE A 158 8.86 11.30 -14.82
N ALA A 159 9.86 10.57 -15.35
CA ALA A 159 10.57 10.99 -16.55
C ALA A 159 9.60 11.23 -17.72
N GLY A 160 9.70 12.40 -18.37
CA GLY A 160 8.85 12.78 -19.49
C GLY A 160 7.41 13.16 -19.11
N ALA A 161 7.03 13.18 -17.83
CA ALA A 161 5.69 13.59 -17.43
C ALA A 161 5.37 15.03 -17.88
N PRO A 162 4.13 15.29 -18.33
CA PRO A 162 3.70 16.64 -18.67
C PRO A 162 3.80 17.60 -17.47
N ASP A 163 4.01 18.88 -17.75
CA ASP A 163 3.98 19.93 -16.74
C ASP A 163 2.63 19.93 -15.99
N GLY A 164 2.70 20.05 -14.67
CA GLY A 164 1.53 20.00 -13.80
C GLY A 164 0.80 18.66 -13.81
N ALA A 165 1.50 17.55 -14.13
CA ALA A 165 0.94 16.22 -13.98
C ALA A 165 0.58 15.93 -12.51
N SER A 166 -0.57 15.30 -12.33
CA SER A 166 -1.10 14.90 -11.02
C SER A 166 -1.02 13.39 -10.84
N SER A 167 -0.80 12.94 -9.61
CA SER A 167 -0.76 11.50 -9.32
C SER A 167 -1.44 11.12 -8.01
N VAL A 168 -1.94 9.89 -8.02
CA VAL A 168 -2.45 9.21 -6.82
C VAL A 168 -1.63 7.96 -6.53
N GLU A 169 -1.41 7.68 -5.25
CA GLU A 169 -0.88 6.41 -4.75
C GLU A 169 -2.03 5.47 -4.43
N LEU A 170 -1.92 4.20 -4.86
CA LEU A 170 -2.80 3.13 -4.42
C LEU A 170 -2.11 2.20 -3.42
N SER A 171 -2.91 1.62 -2.53
CA SER A 171 -2.51 0.52 -1.66
C SER A 171 -3.65 -0.50 -1.56
N VAL A 172 -3.34 -1.80 -1.58
CA VAL A 172 -4.35 -2.88 -1.49
C VAL A 172 -3.80 -4.12 -0.79
N TYR A 173 -4.60 -4.67 0.11
CA TYR A 173 -4.38 -5.92 0.81
C TYR A 173 -5.69 -6.70 0.93
N GLY A 174 -5.60 -8.03 0.86
CA GLY A 174 -6.74 -8.92 1.06
C GLY A 174 -6.32 -10.21 1.72
N PHE A 175 -7.02 -10.61 2.77
CA PHE A 175 -6.71 -11.76 3.60
C PHE A 175 -7.96 -12.63 3.81
N ILE A 176 -7.82 -13.93 3.61
CA ILE A 176 -8.86 -14.88 4.00
C ILE A 176 -8.93 -14.91 5.54
N PRO A 177 -10.12 -14.79 6.15
CA PRO A 177 -10.26 -14.87 7.61
C PRO A 177 -9.70 -16.20 8.16
N GLY A 178 -9.10 -16.14 9.35
CA GLY A 178 -8.45 -17.24 10.05
C GLY A 178 -7.15 -17.74 9.41
N SER A 179 -6.69 -17.10 8.33
CA SER A 179 -5.55 -17.61 7.56
C SER A 179 -4.21 -16.95 7.89
N ARG A 180 -4.19 -15.95 8.79
CA ARG A 180 -2.93 -15.34 9.22
C ARG A 180 -2.11 -16.37 10.00
N ILE A 181 -0.78 -16.27 9.91
CA ILE A 181 0.13 -17.19 10.61
C ILE A 181 -0.17 -17.25 12.11
N ILE A 182 -0.43 -16.10 12.73
CA ILE A 182 -0.69 -16.00 14.16
C ILE A 182 -2.01 -16.67 14.53
N ASP A 183 -3.07 -16.45 13.74
CA ASP A 183 -4.40 -17.04 13.98
C ASP A 183 -4.36 -18.57 13.83
N ALA A 184 -3.63 -19.06 12.81
CA ALA A 184 -3.57 -20.48 12.49
C ALA A 184 -2.59 -21.30 13.36
N THR A 185 -1.57 -20.66 13.94
CA THR A 185 -0.46 -21.40 14.59
C THR A 185 -0.03 -20.84 15.95
N GLY A 186 -0.42 -19.62 16.31
CA GLY A 186 0.08 -18.91 17.50
C GLY A 186 1.53 -18.43 17.40
N ASP A 187 2.21 -18.60 16.27
CA ASP A 187 3.63 -18.25 16.12
C ASP A 187 3.83 -16.78 15.72
N GLN A 188 3.91 -15.91 16.72
CA GLN A 188 4.17 -14.48 16.53
C GLN A 188 5.53 -14.21 15.84
N GLN A 189 6.60 -14.89 16.25
CA GLN A 189 7.93 -14.61 15.69
C GLN A 189 7.99 -14.92 14.19
N PHE A 190 7.35 -16.00 13.77
CA PHE A 190 7.27 -16.33 12.34
C PHE A 190 6.32 -15.39 11.59
N HIS A 191 5.22 -14.96 12.23
CA HIS A 191 4.36 -13.92 11.67
C HIS A 191 5.15 -12.64 11.37
N ASP A 192 5.85 -12.09 12.36
CA ASP A 192 6.62 -10.85 12.26
C ASP A 192 7.71 -10.95 11.18
N PHE A 193 8.36 -12.13 11.07
CA PHE A 193 9.35 -12.37 10.04
C PHE A 193 8.77 -12.40 8.64
N VAL A 194 7.59 -13.00 8.44
CA VAL A 194 6.91 -12.99 7.14
C VAL A 194 6.39 -11.60 6.82
N GLU A 195 5.88 -10.85 7.81
CA GLU A 195 5.38 -9.48 7.64
C GLU A 195 6.47 -8.52 7.17
N SER A 196 7.60 -8.48 7.87
CA SER A 196 8.68 -7.51 7.63
C SER A 196 10.05 -8.17 7.81
N PRO A 197 10.50 -8.98 6.84
CA PRO A 197 11.75 -9.75 6.99
C PRO A 197 13.00 -8.86 7.08
N PHE A 198 12.94 -7.62 6.60
CA PHE A 198 14.05 -6.67 6.66
C PHE A 198 14.41 -6.26 8.10
N ARG A 199 13.45 -6.32 9.04
CA ARG A 199 13.70 -6.10 10.49
C ARG A 199 14.55 -7.20 11.15
N PHE A 200 14.90 -8.24 10.40
CA PHE A 200 15.72 -9.37 10.86
C PHE A 200 17.09 -9.42 10.21
N VAL A 201 17.42 -8.50 9.29
CA VAL A 201 18.70 -8.47 8.57
C VAL A 201 19.88 -8.24 9.53
N ASP A 202 19.64 -7.50 10.62
CA ASP A 202 20.58 -7.28 11.72
C ASP A 202 20.87 -8.55 12.56
N ARG A 203 20.04 -9.59 12.42
CA ARG A 203 20.11 -10.87 13.13
C ARG A 203 20.19 -12.03 12.13
N PRO A 204 21.27 -12.11 11.33
CA PRO A 204 21.35 -13.01 10.17
C PRO A 204 21.13 -14.49 10.51
N LYS A 205 21.57 -14.96 11.68
CA LYS A 205 21.33 -16.34 12.13
C LYS A 205 19.84 -16.62 12.37
N LEU A 206 19.12 -15.68 12.97
CA LEU A 206 17.68 -15.79 13.19
C LEU A 206 16.92 -15.68 11.87
N PHE A 207 17.32 -14.73 11.01
CA PHE A 207 16.80 -14.61 9.65
C PHE A 207 16.88 -15.95 8.92
N LEU A 208 18.06 -16.57 8.85
CA LEU A 208 18.24 -17.83 8.12
C LEU A 208 17.42 -18.98 8.71
N LYS A 209 17.22 -19.02 10.04
CA LYS A 209 16.34 -19.99 10.70
C LYS A 209 14.89 -19.83 10.24
N LEU A 210 14.37 -18.60 10.26
CA LEU A 210 12.98 -18.31 9.87
C LEU A 210 12.78 -18.39 8.35
N PHE A 211 13.77 -17.97 7.56
CA PHE A 211 13.82 -18.13 6.11
C PHE A 211 13.67 -19.60 5.71
N LYS A 212 14.39 -20.53 6.34
CA LYS A 212 14.25 -21.97 6.03
C LYS A 212 12.82 -22.49 6.25
N ARG A 213 12.08 -21.90 7.19
CA ARG A 213 10.66 -22.20 7.40
C ARG A 213 9.80 -21.57 6.31
N ALA A 214 10.01 -20.28 6.01
CA ALA A 214 9.30 -19.56 4.95
C ALA A 214 9.51 -20.18 3.57
N TRP A 215 10.72 -20.64 3.26
CA TRP A 215 11.10 -21.32 2.02
C TRP A 215 10.29 -22.58 1.72
N LYS A 216 9.90 -23.31 2.79
CA LYS A 216 9.06 -24.50 2.72
C LYS A 216 7.56 -24.16 2.74
N SER A 217 7.22 -22.91 3.04
CA SER A 217 5.84 -22.43 3.01
C SER A 217 5.43 -22.01 1.60
N LYS A 218 4.13 -21.82 1.38
CA LYS A 218 3.59 -21.25 0.13
C LYS A 218 3.45 -19.72 0.19
N ARG A 219 4.02 -19.06 1.20
CA ARG A 219 3.84 -17.63 1.46
C ARG A 219 5.00 -16.83 0.88
N SER A 220 4.68 -15.74 0.19
CA SER A 220 5.66 -14.71 -0.17
C SER A 220 6.05 -13.86 1.05
N PRO A 221 7.20 -13.16 1.02
CA PRO A 221 7.47 -12.12 2.02
C PRO A 221 6.38 -11.03 1.95
N GLY A 222 5.99 -10.48 3.09
CA GLY A 222 4.83 -9.60 3.27
C GLY A 222 3.47 -10.33 3.32
N GLN A 223 3.41 -11.65 3.07
CA GLN A 223 2.15 -12.39 2.94
C GLN A 223 1.81 -13.20 4.21
N VAL A 224 1.45 -12.49 5.29
CA VAL A 224 1.13 -13.12 6.59
C VAL A 224 -0.16 -13.95 6.58
N GLY A 225 -1.09 -13.69 5.65
CA GLY A 225 -2.36 -14.41 5.46
C GLY A 225 -2.54 -14.92 4.03
N SER A 226 -3.41 -15.91 3.83
CA SER A 226 -3.80 -16.34 2.48
C SER A 226 -4.53 -15.20 1.77
N ALA A 227 -4.20 -14.93 0.51
CA ALA A 227 -4.83 -13.83 -0.23
C ALA A 227 -6.29 -14.16 -0.56
N VAL A 228 -7.18 -13.16 -0.55
CA VAL A 228 -8.52 -13.29 -1.15
C VAL A 228 -8.35 -13.34 -2.69
N PRO A 229 -8.69 -14.46 -3.36
CA PRO A 229 -8.31 -14.72 -4.75
C PRO A 229 -8.68 -13.64 -5.78
N ASP A 230 -9.80 -12.94 -5.62
CA ASP A 230 -10.30 -12.01 -6.64
C ASP A 230 -9.86 -10.55 -6.41
N VAL A 231 -9.25 -10.22 -5.26
CA VAL A 231 -8.83 -8.84 -4.95
C VAL A 231 -7.85 -8.29 -5.98
N THR A 232 -6.83 -9.06 -6.36
CA THR A 232 -5.81 -8.63 -7.32
C THR A 232 -6.35 -8.50 -8.75
N ARG A 233 -7.50 -9.11 -9.06
CA ARG A 233 -8.16 -9.02 -10.36
C ARG A 233 -9.08 -7.80 -10.45
N TYR A 234 -9.80 -7.46 -9.38
CA TYR A 234 -10.83 -6.41 -9.40
C TYR A 234 -10.31 -5.05 -8.95
N THR A 235 -9.57 -5.00 -7.84
CA THR A 235 -9.24 -3.73 -7.18
C THR A 235 -8.38 -2.78 -8.03
N PRO A 236 -7.34 -3.22 -8.78
CA PRO A 236 -6.53 -2.30 -9.57
C PRO A 236 -7.34 -1.52 -10.61
N GLY A 237 -8.19 -2.22 -11.38
CA GLY A 237 -9.03 -1.58 -12.40
C GLY A 237 -10.06 -0.61 -11.83
N ALA A 238 -10.59 -0.90 -10.63
CA ALA A 238 -11.49 0.01 -9.92
C ALA A 238 -10.77 1.30 -9.49
N MET A 239 -9.55 1.19 -8.94
CA MET A 239 -8.73 2.33 -8.55
C MET A 239 -8.35 3.20 -9.76
N GLU A 240 -7.95 2.57 -10.86
CA GLU A 240 -7.67 3.26 -12.13
C GLU A 240 -8.89 4.03 -12.62
N ARG A 241 -10.08 3.40 -12.59
CA ARG A 241 -11.33 4.06 -12.96
C ARG A 241 -11.62 5.29 -12.09
N PHE A 242 -11.43 5.20 -10.78
CA PHE A 242 -11.64 6.34 -9.89
C PHE A 242 -10.64 7.45 -10.18
N ALA A 243 -9.35 7.13 -10.33
CA ALA A 243 -8.32 8.10 -10.65
C ALA A 243 -8.59 8.83 -11.98
N ILE A 244 -8.96 8.08 -13.03
CA ILE A 244 -9.35 8.64 -14.34
C ILE A 244 -10.57 9.56 -14.20
N ALA A 245 -11.62 9.11 -13.52
CA ALA A 245 -12.84 9.90 -13.34
C ALA A 245 -12.60 11.21 -12.58
N GLN A 246 -11.58 11.24 -11.72
CA GLN A 246 -11.17 12.42 -10.96
C GLN A 246 -10.09 13.26 -11.66
N GLY A 247 -9.72 12.91 -12.90
CA GLY A 247 -8.82 13.71 -13.74
C GLY A 247 -7.32 13.54 -13.46
N TYR A 248 -6.92 12.47 -12.76
CA TYR A 248 -5.50 12.21 -12.49
C TYR A 248 -4.74 11.69 -13.72
N ASP A 249 -3.47 12.07 -13.82
CA ASP A 249 -2.60 11.69 -14.94
C ASP A 249 -1.90 10.36 -14.73
N TYR A 250 -1.55 10.08 -13.47
CA TYR A 250 -0.80 8.90 -13.09
C TYR A 250 -1.42 8.23 -11.87
N ILE A 251 -1.32 6.91 -11.83
CA ILE A 251 -1.53 6.12 -10.62
C ILE A 251 -0.23 5.41 -10.29
N GLU A 252 0.11 5.40 -9.01
CA GLU A 252 1.42 4.96 -8.53
C GLU A 252 1.27 3.97 -7.37
N ASN A 253 2.30 3.15 -7.17
CA ASN A 253 2.42 2.28 -6.01
C ASN A 253 3.88 2.22 -5.55
N ALA A 254 4.08 1.90 -4.27
CA ALA A 254 5.37 1.58 -3.68
C ALA A 254 5.45 0.05 -3.48
N SER A 255 6.03 -0.65 -4.47
CA SER A 255 6.06 -2.11 -4.46
C SER A 255 7.01 -2.65 -3.40
N SER A 256 6.47 -3.30 -2.36
CA SER A 256 7.25 -3.74 -1.19
C SER A 256 8.15 -4.94 -1.39
N HIS A 257 7.85 -5.78 -2.39
CA HIS A 257 8.57 -7.03 -2.65
C HIS A 257 8.57 -7.40 -4.13
N TYR A 258 9.53 -8.24 -4.54
CA TYR A 258 9.75 -8.63 -5.94
C TYR A 258 8.49 -9.11 -6.65
N HIS A 259 7.73 -10.04 -6.04
CA HIS A 259 6.52 -10.57 -6.66
C HIS A 259 5.42 -9.51 -6.86
N VAL A 260 5.36 -8.47 -6.02
CA VAL A 260 4.43 -7.34 -6.17
C VAL A 260 4.87 -6.45 -7.33
N ALA A 261 6.18 -6.13 -7.42
CA ALA A 261 6.72 -5.36 -8.53
C ALA A 261 6.51 -6.05 -9.89
N LYS A 262 6.80 -7.36 -9.98
CA LYS A 262 6.54 -8.13 -11.21
C LYS A 262 5.05 -8.20 -11.55
N TRP A 263 4.17 -8.24 -10.55
CA TRP A 263 2.73 -8.16 -10.78
C TRP A 263 2.31 -6.77 -11.29
N ALA A 264 2.81 -5.69 -10.70
CA ALA A 264 2.57 -4.33 -11.14
C ALA A 264 3.04 -4.11 -12.60
N GLU A 265 4.23 -4.58 -12.96
CA GLU A 265 4.72 -4.57 -14.35
C GLU A 265 3.75 -5.30 -15.29
N SER A 266 3.23 -6.47 -14.88
CA SER A 266 2.30 -7.26 -15.71
C SER A 266 0.97 -6.57 -16.01
N ILE A 267 0.60 -5.56 -15.21
CA ILE A 267 -0.62 -4.75 -15.41
C ILE A 267 -0.32 -3.34 -15.93
N GLY A 268 0.91 -3.10 -16.39
CA GLY A 268 1.31 -1.89 -17.13
C GLY A 268 2.00 -0.81 -16.31
N TYR A 269 2.41 -1.09 -15.07
CA TYR A 269 3.25 -0.15 -14.31
C TYR A 269 4.69 -0.18 -14.81
N ARG A 270 5.36 0.96 -14.68
CA ARG A 270 6.77 1.20 -15.02
C ARG A 270 7.51 1.69 -13.78
N TYR A 271 8.80 1.41 -13.70
CA TYR A 271 9.64 1.91 -12.61
C TYR A 271 9.86 3.42 -12.76
N THR A 272 9.75 4.18 -11.66
CA THR A 272 9.98 5.62 -11.69
C THR A 272 11.46 5.95 -11.72
N ASN A 273 12.30 5.20 -10.99
CA ASN A 273 13.74 5.42 -10.90
C ASN A 273 14.52 4.38 -11.74
N PRO A 274 15.33 4.81 -12.73
CA PRO A 274 16.16 3.93 -13.56
C PRO A 274 17.17 3.08 -12.78
N GLU A 275 17.71 3.59 -11.67
CA GLU A 275 18.66 2.83 -10.83
C GLU A 275 17.97 1.67 -10.12
N GLN A 276 16.76 1.91 -9.63
CA GLN A 276 15.92 0.87 -9.02
C GLN A 276 15.49 -0.14 -10.08
N GLU A 277 15.11 0.30 -11.29
CA GLU A 277 14.84 -0.59 -12.42
C GLU A 277 16.03 -1.49 -12.74
N ALA A 278 17.24 -0.94 -12.78
CA ALA A 278 18.47 -1.71 -12.98
C ALA A 278 18.72 -2.73 -11.86
N ALA A 279 18.43 -2.38 -10.60
CA ALA A 279 18.49 -3.32 -9.48
C ALA A 279 17.50 -4.48 -9.65
N ILE A 280 16.25 -4.20 -10.09
CA ILE A 280 15.27 -5.25 -10.38
C ILE A 280 15.69 -6.13 -11.57
N ALA A 281 16.25 -5.53 -12.62
CA ALA A 281 16.78 -6.28 -13.76
C ALA A 281 17.92 -7.21 -13.34
N CYS A 282 18.83 -6.72 -12.48
CA CYS A 282 19.90 -7.54 -11.92
C CYS A 282 19.38 -8.71 -11.08
N LEU A 283 18.42 -8.46 -10.17
CA LEU A 283 17.79 -9.50 -9.37
C LEU A 283 17.06 -10.55 -10.24
N THR A 284 16.36 -10.09 -11.28
CA THR A 284 15.67 -10.96 -12.25
C THR A 284 16.67 -11.85 -13.00
N ALA A 285 17.79 -11.28 -13.45
CA ALA A 285 18.88 -12.05 -14.06
C ALA A 285 19.51 -13.05 -13.07
N GLY A 286 19.64 -12.67 -11.80
CA GLY A 286 20.09 -13.54 -10.71
C GLY A 286 19.17 -14.76 -10.53
N ILE A 287 17.86 -14.54 -10.44
CA ILE A 287 16.86 -15.63 -10.37
C ILE A 287 17.00 -16.57 -11.57
N LYS A 288 17.14 -16.02 -12.78
CA LYS A 288 17.33 -16.82 -14.00
C LYS A 288 18.57 -17.71 -13.89
N ARG A 289 19.73 -17.18 -13.46
CA ARG A 289 20.96 -17.96 -13.25
C ARG A 289 20.77 -19.06 -12.21
N VAL A 290 20.10 -18.78 -11.09
CA VAL A 290 19.81 -19.78 -10.05
C VAL A 290 18.95 -20.92 -10.61
N LYS A 291 17.98 -20.62 -11.47
CA LYS A 291 17.14 -21.63 -12.13
C LYS A 291 17.91 -22.43 -13.18
N GLU A 292 18.78 -21.79 -13.95
CA GLU A 292 19.68 -22.44 -14.92
C GLU A 292 20.70 -23.38 -14.25
N ALA A 293 21.08 -23.08 -13.00
CA ALA A 293 21.90 -23.96 -12.16
C ALA A 293 21.14 -25.18 -11.60
N GLY A 294 19.87 -25.37 -11.97
CA GLY A 294 19.07 -26.55 -11.66
C GLY A 294 18.08 -26.41 -10.50
N LEU A 295 17.97 -25.22 -9.89
CA LEU A 295 16.98 -25.00 -8.82
C LEU A 295 15.60 -24.68 -9.40
N VAL A 296 14.62 -25.53 -9.07
CA VAL A 296 13.21 -25.25 -9.39
C VAL A 296 12.63 -24.32 -8.32
N LEU A 297 12.29 -23.09 -8.72
CA LEU A 297 11.76 -22.07 -7.82
C LEU A 297 10.28 -21.78 -8.13
N THR A 298 9.49 -21.68 -7.07
CA THR A 298 8.14 -21.08 -7.11
C THR A 298 8.24 -19.55 -7.03
N ARG A 299 7.20 -18.81 -7.46
CA ARG A 299 7.18 -17.34 -7.37
C ARG A 299 7.42 -16.80 -5.95
N PRO A 300 6.85 -17.37 -4.86
CA PRO A 300 7.19 -16.97 -3.50
C PRO A 300 8.68 -17.14 -3.19
N GLN A 301 9.29 -18.24 -3.62
CA GLN A 301 10.71 -18.52 -3.40
C GLN A 301 11.60 -17.55 -4.17
N GLU A 302 11.26 -17.20 -5.40
CA GLU A 302 11.94 -16.15 -6.17
C GLU A 302 11.96 -14.82 -5.38
N SER A 303 10.81 -14.43 -4.81
CA SER A 303 10.72 -13.21 -3.99
C SER A 303 11.52 -13.30 -2.70
N TRP A 304 11.57 -14.47 -2.05
CA TRP A 304 12.38 -14.71 -0.86
C TRP A 304 13.88 -14.64 -1.14
N LEU A 305 14.33 -15.09 -2.32
CA LEU A 305 15.73 -14.94 -2.72
C LEU A 305 16.13 -13.47 -2.83
N CYS A 306 15.26 -12.60 -3.34
CA CYS A 306 15.52 -11.15 -3.40
C CYS A 306 15.71 -10.55 -2.01
N VAL A 307 14.85 -10.91 -1.04
CA VAL A 307 14.98 -10.45 0.35
C VAL A 307 16.30 -10.93 0.98
N MET A 308 16.72 -12.18 0.69
CA MET A 308 17.98 -12.71 1.21
C MET A 308 19.21 -11.89 0.79
N GLN A 309 19.16 -11.21 -0.37
CA GLN A 309 20.30 -10.42 -0.84
C GLN A 309 20.61 -9.20 0.04
N SER A 310 19.69 -8.83 0.94
CA SER A 310 19.92 -7.76 1.92
C SER A 310 20.81 -8.20 3.09
N LEU A 311 21.08 -9.50 3.26
CA LEU A 311 22.03 -10.00 4.27
C LEU A 311 23.49 -9.66 3.91
N PRO A 312 24.39 -9.61 4.91
CA PRO A 312 25.83 -9.61 4.64
C PRO A 312 26.24 -10.85 3.82
N ARG A 313 27.21 -10.69 2.92
CA ARG A 313 27.57 -11.69 1.89
C ARG A 313 27.90 -13.07 2.48
N GLU A 314 28.59 -13.09 3.62
CA GLU A 314 29.01 -14.31 4.33
C GLU A 314 27.84 -15.16 4.85
N PHE A 315 26.62 -14.58 4.93
CA PHE A 315 25.41 -15.29 5.32
C PHE A 315 24.53 -15.72 4.15
N ILE A 316 24.88 -15.35 2.91
CA ILE A 316 24.16 -15.75 1.70
C ILE A 316 24.84 -17.01 1.13
N PRO A 317 24.17 -18.17 1.10
CA PRO A 317 24.71 -19.37 0.46
C PRO A 317 25.04 -19.11 -1.01
N ASP A 318 26.17 -19.63 -1.50
CA ASP A 318 26.67 -19.32 -2.86
C ASP A 318 25.66 -19.64 -3.96
N GLN A 319 24.93 -20.75 -3.82
CA GLN A 319 23.85 -21.16 -4.73
C GLN A 319 22.66 -20.17 -4.81
N TYR A 320 22.56 -19.23 -3.87
CA TYR A 320 21.51 -18.20 -3.80
C TYR A 320 22.05 -16.79 -4.01
N PHE A 321 23.36 -16.61 -4.19
CA PHE A 321 23.96 -15.29 -4.35
C PHE A 321 23.69 -14.74 -5.75
N MET A 322 23.10 -13.53 -5.82
CA MET A 322 22.66 -12.92 -7.07
C MET A 322 23.57 -11.79 -7.57
N GLY A 323 24.83 -11.78 -7.16
CA GLY A 323 25.83 -10.84 -7.68
C GLY A 323 25.88 -9.49 -6.98
N GLY A 324 25.37 -9.41 -5.74
CA GLY A 324 25.49 -8.22 -4.88
C GLY A 324 24.37 -7.19 -5.01
N CYS A 325 23.43 -7.39 -5.93
CA CYS A 325 22.25 -6.55 -6.08
C CYS A 325 21.29 -6.73 -4.90
N LYS A 326 20.85 -5.62 -4.32
CA LYS A 326 19.94 -5.59 -3.17
C LYS A 326 18.55 -5.16 -3.59
N TRP A 327 17.56 -5.59 -2.81
CA TRP A 327 16.21 -5.09 -2.94
C TRP A 327 16.13 -3.62 -2.48
N PRO A 328 15.51 -2.70 -3.24
CA PRO A 328 15.62 -1.26 -3.01
C PRO A 328 14.61 -0.66 -2.02
N GLN A 329 13.65 -1.42 -1.48
CA GLN A 329 12.65 -0.92 -0.52
C GLN A 329 12.51 -1.88 0.67
N ASP A 330 12.98 -1.48 1.85
CA ASP A 330 12.96 -2.33 3.04
C ASP A 330 11.68 -2.21 3.89
N ASN A 331 10.77 -1.28 3.55
CA ASN A 331 9.58 -0.93 4.32
C ASN A 331 9.89 -0.47 5.77
N ILE A 332 11.09 0.08 5.98
CA ILE A 332 11.57 0.63 7.26
C ILE A 332 12.06 2.07 7.04
N GLY A 333 12.89 2.28 6.03
CA GLY A 333 13.46 3.58 5.66
C GLY A 333 12.60 4.41 4.70
N GLN A 334 13.19 5.51 4.22
CA GLN A 334 12.57 6.45 3.26
C GLN A 334 12.62 5.95 1.80
N GLU A 335 13.50 4.99 1.50
CA GLU A 335 13.68 4.47 0.14
C GLU A 335 12.49 3.59 -0.27
N ASN A 336 11.75 4.06 -1.26
CA ASN A 336 10.59 3.37 -1.83
C ASN A 336 10.81 3.06 -3.31
N LEU A 337 10.41 1.86 -3.72
CA LEU A 337 10.34 1.39 -5.10
C LEU A 337 9.06 1.92 -5.74
N TRP A 338 9.12 3.18 -6.17
CA TRP A 338 8.01 3.82 -6.84
C TRP A 338 7.84 3.28 -8.25
N MET A 339 6.60 2.93 -8.56
CA MET A 339 6.16 2.53 -9.88
C MET A 339 4.94 3.35 -10.29
N TYR A 340 4.84 3.70 -11.56
CA TYR A 340 3.75 4.51 -12.10
C TYR A 340 3.08 3.85 -13.31
N LYS A 341 1.81 4.17 -13.51
CA LYS A 341 1.05 3.84 -14.73
C LYS A 341 0.38 5.10 -15.27
N PRO A 342 0.62 5.49 -16.54
CA PRO A 342 -0.07 6.60 -17.18
C PRO A 342 -1.57 6.31 -17.34
N LEU A 343 -2.42 7.28 -17.00
CA LEU A 343 -3.88 7.18 -17.04
C LEU A 343 -4.49 8.11 -18.10
N SER A 344 -4.19 9.40 -18.02
CA SER A 344 -4.74 10.41 -18.93
C SER A 344 -4.13 10.28 -20.33
N GLU A 345 -4.83 10.77 -21.35
CA GLU A 345 -4.30 10.73 -22.73
C GLU A 345 -2.99 11.53 -22.87
N ARG A 346 -2.86 12.67 -22.17
CA ARG A 346 -1.61 13.44 -22.15
C ARG A 346 -0.46 12.65 -21.51
N ALA A 347 -0.74 11.94 -20.41
CA ALA A 347 0.25 11.11 -19.75
C ALA A 347 0.65 9.92 -20.62
N LYS A 348 -0.32 9.23 -21.24
CA LYS A 348 -0.04 8.13 -22.18
C LYS A 348 0.80 8.59 -23.37
N ALA A 349 0.47 9.73 -23.98
CA ALA A 349 1.18 10.28 -25.12
C ALA A 349 2.66 10.59 -24.79
N ALA A 350 2.93 11.08 -23.58
CA ALA A 350 4.29 11.32 -23.10
C ALA A 350 5.15 10.03 -23.05
N HIS A 351 4.51 8.87 -22.95
CA HIS A 351 5.12 7.56 -22.71
C HIS A 351 4.99 6.58 -23.88
N ALA A 352 4.46 7.03 -25.03
CA ALA A 352 4.15 6.22 -26.21
C ALA A 352 5.34 6.00 -27.17
N LYS A 353 6.57 6.31 -26.75
CA LYS A 353 7.78 6.21 -27.57
C LYS A 353 8.53 4.91 -27.35
#